data_AF-A0A345UMR5-F1
#
_entry.id   AF-A0A345UMR5-F1
#
_cell.length_a   1.000
_cell.length_b   1.000
_cell.length_c   1.000
_cell.angle_alpha   90.00
_cell.angle_beta   90.00
_cell.angle_gamma   90.00
#
_symmetry.space_group_name_H-M   'P 1'
#
loop_
_entity.id
_entity.type
_entity.pdbx_description
1 polymer ?
#
loop_
_entity_poly.entity_id
_entity_poly.type
_entity_poly.pdbx_seq_one_letter_code
_entity_poly.pdbx_strand_id
1 'polypeptide(L)'
;MSEESPKKIITIVYSLLLVLGLFMHMSISGVEVGGLIIGIFTEPTGILTFLGTVAGWLFSFIFKAHTIYMAGTALILWFVVLPMLVRYRILQVRVTFLLSLNVTLFLFLFLKMYGFVPL
;
A
#
# COMPACT_ATOMS: atom_id res chain seq x y z
N MET A 1 9.78 -24.14 -18.38
CA MET A 1 9.81 -22.71 -18.01
C MET A 1 8.46 -22.14 -18.43
N SER A 2 7.51 -21.97 -17.50
CA SER A 2 6.21 -21.42 -17.86
C SER A 2 6.39 -19.95 -18.26
N GLU A 3 6.00 -19.61 -19.47
CA GLU A 3 5.85 -18.20 -19.88
C GLU A 3 4.77 -17.57 -18.99
N GLU A 4 5.18 -17.04 -17.85
CA GLU A 4 4.30 -16.18 -17.08
C GLU A 4 4.00 -14.96 -17.94
N SER A 5 2.74 -14.85 -18.37
CA SER A 5 2.22 -13.69 -19.08
C SER A 5 2.72 -12.40 -18.43
N PRO A 6 3.27 -11.43 -19.18
CA PRO A 6 3.80 -10.18 -18.61
C PRO A 6 2.75 -9.41 -17.79
N LYS A 7 1.46 -9.66 -18.02
CA LYS A 7 0.37 -9.11 -17.19
C LYS A 7 0.34 -9.68 -15.77
N LYS A 8 0.65 -10.96 -15.58
CA LYS A 8 0.72 -11.62 -14.26
C LYS A 8 1.87 -11.03 -13.45
N ILE A 9 3.05 -10.87 -14.05
CA ILE A 9 4.23 -10.30 -13.40
C ILE A 9 3.94 -8.89 -12.89
N ILE A 10 3.37 -8.01 -13.72
CA ILE A 10 3.01 -6.64 -13.31
C ILE A 10 2.03 -6.64 -12.14
N THR A 11 1.04 -7.53 -12.17
CA THR A 11 0.06 -7.65 -11.08
C THR A 11 0.73 -8.10 -9.78
N ILE A 12 1.62 -9.09 -9.84
CA ILE A 12 2.39 -9.56 -8.69
C ILE A 12 3.24 -8.42 -8.11
N VAL A 13 3.97 -7.69 -8.96
CA VAL A 13 4.80 -6.56 -8.53
C VAL A 13 3.96 -5.48 -7.83
N TYR A 14 2.81 -5.11 -8.40
CA TYR A 14 1.92 -4.12 -7.77
C TYR A 14 1.30 -4.61 -6.46
N SER A 15 0.98 -5.89 -6.34
CA SER A 15 0.53 -6.47 -5.08
C SER A 15 1.63 -6.46 -4.03
N LEU A 16 2.87 -6.80 -4.41
CA LEU A 16 4.03 -6.74 -3.52
C LEU A 16 4.31 -5.31 -3.05
N LEU A 17 4.26 -4.34 -3.95
CA LEU A 17 4.42 -2.92 -3.62
C LEU A 17 3.33 -2.42 -2.67
N LEU A 18 2.09 -2.90 -2.83
CA LEU A 18 0.98 -2.54 -1.95
C LEU A 18 1.23 -3.07 -0.53
N VAL A 19 1.61 -4.34 -0.40
CA VAL A 19 1.96 -4.96 0.89
C VAL A 19 3.12 -4.24 1.54
N LEU A 20 4.18 -3.96 0.78
CA LEU A 20 5.34 -3.23 1.26
C LEU A 20 4.96 -1.83 1.77
N GLY A 21 4.16 -1.09 1.01
CA GLY A 21 3.69 0.23 1.40
C GLY A 21 2.84 0.19 2.67
N LEU A 22 1.96 -0.81 2.82
CA LEU A 22 1.16 -0.99 4.04
C LEU A 22 2.04 -1.25 5.26
N PHE A 23 3.07 -2.09 5.13
CA PHE A 23 4.05 -2.32 6.19
C PHE A 23 4.83 -1.05 6.54
N MET A 24 5.20 -0.23 5.56
CA MET A 24 5.84 1.06 5.87
C MET A 24 4.89 1.98 6.64
N HIS A 25 3.61 2.05 6.27
CA HIS A 25 2.60 2.83 7.00
C HIS A 25 2.40 2.32 8.44
N MET A 26 2.44 1.01 8.65
CA MET A 26 2.42 0.39 9.98
C MET A 26 3.62 0.85 10.81
N SER A 27 4.84 0.72 10.25
CA SER A 27 6.07 1.13 10.94
C SER A 27 6.09 2.61 11.30
N ILE A 28 5.69 3.49 10.38
CA ILE A 28 5.63 4.94 10.65
C ILE A 28 4.56 5.28 11.69
N SER A 29 3.52 4.44 11.81
CA SER A 29 2.49 4.60 12.85
C SER A 29 2.89 4.00 14.21
N GLY A 30 4.14 3.56 14.37
CA GLY A 30 4.68 3.05 15.63
C GLY A 30 4.52 1.55 15.85
N VAL A 31 4.12 0.78 14.82
CA VAL A 31 4.03 -0.68 14.92
C VAL A 31 5.39 -1.31 14.63
N GLU A 32 5.88 -2.18 15.52
CA GLU A 32 7.14 -2.91 15.35
C GLU A 32 7.01 -4.07 14.33
N VAL A 33 6.84 -3.74 13.05
CA VAL A 33 6.62 -4.73 11.98
C VAL A 33 7.76 -5.76 11.90
N GLY A 34 9.01 -5.34 12.11
CA GLY A 34 10.17 -6.24 12.12
C GLY A 34 10.09 -7.28 13.24
N GLY A 35 9.70 -6.86 14.45
CA GLY A 35 9.49 -7.74 15.59
C GLY A 35 8.35 -8.72 15.35
N LEU A 36 7.24 -8.25 14.76
CA LEU A 36 6.10 -9.10 14.39
C LEU A 36 6.49 -10.19 13.37
N ILE A 37 7.32 -9.86 12.38
CA ILE A 37 7.79 -10.83 11.38
C ILE A 37 8.69 -11.89 12.02
N ILE A 38 9.60 -11.50 12.92
CA ILE A 38 10.45 -12.45 13.66
C ILE A 38 9.61 -13.33 14.58
N GLY A 39 8.59 -12.76 15.23
CA GLY A 39 7.64 -13.45 16.11
C GLY A 39 6.96 -14.64 15.43
N ILE A 40 6.64 -14.53 14.13
CA ILE A 40 6.03 -15.62 13.34
C ILE A 40 6.87 -16.90 13.38
N PHE A 41 8.20 -16.78 13.38
CA PHE A 41 9.11 -17.93 13.30
C PHE A 41 9.62 -18.41 14.66
N THR A 42 9.41 -17.61 15.70
CA THR A 42 10.01 -17.85 17.03
C THR A 42 8.98 -18.24 18.08
N GLU A 43 7.72 -17.80 17.94
CA GLU A 43 6.67 -18.06 18.91
C GLU A 43 5.58 -18.99 18.36
N PRO A 44 5.06 -19.95 19.17
CA PRO A 44 3.95 -20.81 18.77
C PRO A 44 2.68 -20.04 18.39
N THR A 45 2.48 -18.87 19.02
CA THR A 45 1.36 -17.97 18.78
C THR A 45 1.71 -16.82 17.83
N GLY A 46 2.92 -16.77 17.28
CA GLY A 46 3.44 -15.64 16.51
C GLY A 46 2.56 -15.27 15.31
N ILE A 47 2.02 -16.26 14.60
CA ILE A 47 1.08 -16.04 13.48
C ILE A 47 -0.22 -15.37 13.95
N LEU A 48 -0.78 -15.81 15.08
CA LEU A 48 -2.01 -15.24 15.63
C LEU A 48 -1.78 -13.79 16.10
N THR A 49 -0.66 -13.53 16.77
CA THR A 49 -0.25 -12.19 17.19
C THR A 49 -0.04 -11.27 15.99
N PHE A 50 0.64 -11.76 14.95
CA PHE A 50 0.84 -11.02 13.71
C PHE A 50 -0.49 -10.64 13.06
N LEU A 51 -1.36 -11.62 12.82
CA LEU A 51 -2.66 -11.40 12.20
C LEU A 51 -3.54 -10.46 13.04
N GLY A 52 -3.57 -10.64 14.36
CA GLY A 52 -4.32 -9.78 15.27
C GLY A 52 -3.83 -8.35 15.25
N THR A 53 -2.52 -8.13 15.23
CA THR A 53 -1.92 -6.78 15.19
C THR A 53 -2.14 -6.11 13.84
N VAL A 54 -1.93 -6.84 12.74
CA VAL A 54 -2.21 -6.33 11.39
C VAL A 54 -3.68 -5.99 11.23
N ALA A 55 -4.60 -6.87 11.66
CA ALA A 55 -6.03 -6.62 11.58
C ALA A 55 -6.44 -5.41 12.44
N GLY A 56 -6.02 -5.37 13.71
CA GLY A 56 -6.31 -4.25 14.61
C GLY A 56 -5.81 -2.91 14.06
N TRP A 57 -4.58 -2.90 13.53
CA TRP A 57 -4.04 -1.73 12.85
C TRP A 57 -4.85 -1.37 11.61
N LEU A 58 -5.18 -2.34 10.75
CA LEU A 58 -5.93 -2.11 9.51
C LEU A 58 -7.31 -1.52 9.79
N PHE A 59 -8.01 -2.05 10.80
CA PHE A 59 -9.27 -1.48 11.28
C PHE A 59 -9.07 -0.03 11.74
N SER A 60 -8.08 0.23 12.61
CA SER A 60 -7.79 1.58 13.06
C SER A 60 -7.42 2.53 11.91
N PHE A 61 -6.77 2.00 10.87
CA PHE A 61 -6.36 2.74 9.69
C PHE A 61 -7.57 3.09 8.83
N ILE A 62 -8.44 2.12 8.52
CA ILE A 62 -9.61 2.32 7.65
C ILE A 62 -10.59 3.35 8.22
N PHE A 63 -10.79 3.36 9.54
CA PHE A 63 -11.74 4.28 10.19
C PHE A 63 -11.18 5.68 10.45
N LYS A 64 -9.91 5.97 10.13
CA LYS A 64 -9.38 7.33 10.20
C LYS A 64 -9.89 8.17 9.02
N ALA A 65 -10.20 9.43 9.28
CA ALA A 65 -10.58 10.41 8.23
C ALA A 65 -9.55 10.49 7.09
N HIS A 66 -8.26 10.27 7.40
CA HIS A 66 -7.17 10.18 6.44
C HIS A 66 -7.41 9.12 5.34
N THR A 67 -8.04 7.99 5.67
CA THR A 67 -8.31 6.93 4.69
C THR A 67 -9.39 7.33 3.70
N ILE A 68 -10.34 8.19 4.09
CA ILE A 68 -11.32 8.76 3.15
C ILE A 68 -10.60 9.65 2.12
N TYR A 69 -9.64 10.47 2.56
CA TYR A 69 -8.83 11.27 1.64
C TYR A 69 -7.95 10.40 0.73
N MET A 70 -7.40 9.31 1.25
CA MET A 70 -6.66 8.33 0.43
C MET A 70 -7.58 7.67 -0.60
N ALA A 71 -8.78 7.23 -0.22
CA ALA A 71 -9.73 6.65 -1.15
C ALA A 71 -10.13 7.63 -2.26
N GLY A 72 -10.43 8.89 -1.90
CA GLY A 72 -10.73 9.95 -2.87
C GLY A 72 -9.56 10.22 -3.82
N THR A 73 -8.34 10.30 -3.29
CA THR A 73 -7.11 10.50 -4.09
C THR A 73 -6.87 9.34 -5.04
N ALA A 74 -7.08 8.10 -4.60
CA ALA A 74 -6.95 6.92 -5.45
C ALA A 74 -7.95 6.94 -6.61
N LEU A 75 -9.20 7.33 -6.37
CA LEU A 75 -10.20 7.47 -7.42
C LEU A 75 -9.84 8.58 -8.42
N ILE A 76 -9.39 9.75 -7.94
CA ILE A 76 -8.95 10.86 -8.79
C ILE A 76 -7.74 10.44 -9.64
N LEU A 77 -6.76 9.76 -9.04
CA LEU A 77 -5.61 9.24 -9.76
C LEU A 77 -6.03 8.21 -10.80
N TRP A 78 -6.97 7.32 -10.47
CA TRP A 78 -7.41 6.26 -11.37
C TRP A 78 -8.16 6.77 -12.59
N PHE A 79 -9.09 7.72 -12.41
CA PHE A 79 -9.97 8.20 -13.48
C PHE A 79 -9.46 9.44 -14.22
N VAL A 80 -8.65 10.28 -13.56
CA VAL A 80 -8.26 11.59 -14.12
C VAL A 80 -6.76 11.63 -14.39
N VAL A 81 -5.93 11.53 -13.35
CA VAL A 81 -4.51 11.86 -13.45
C VAL A 81 -3.73 10.81 -14.24
N LEU A 82 -3.82 9.52 -13.89
CA LEU A 82 -3.08 8.47 -14.57
C LEU A 82 -3.49 8.33 -16.06
N PRO A 83 -4.79 8.35 -16.42
CA PRO A 83 -5.19 8.36 -17.83
C PRO A 83 -4.66 9.57 -18.59
N MET A 84 -4.62 10.74 -17.96
CA MET A 84 -4.06 11.95 -18.56
C MET A 84 -2.56 11.80 -18.82
N LEU A 85 -1.78 11.29 -17.85
CA LEU A 85 -0.34 11.04 -18.01
C LEU A 85 -0.04 10.02 -19.12
N VAL A 86 -0.89 9.00 -19.29
CA VAL A 86 -0.76 8.04 -20.40
C VAL A 86 -1.10 8.71 -21.73
N ARG A 87 -2.15 9.54 -21.78
CA ARG A 87 -2.56 10.27 -23.00
C ARG A 87 -1.44 11.19 -23.51
N TYR A 88 -0.74 11.87 -22.61
CA TYR A 88 0.40 12.74 -22.97
C TYR A 88 1.73 11.99 -23.11
N ARG A 89 1.72 10.64 -23.12
CA ARG A 89 2.91 9.77 -23.25
C ARG A 89 3.99 9.99 -22.18
N ILE A 90 3.62 10.54 -21.03
CA ILE A 90 4.52 10.65 -19.86
C ILE A 90 4.71 9.26 -19.24
N LEU A 91 3.65 8.43 -19.24
CA LEU A 91 3.68 7.06 -18.78
C LEU A 91 3.28 6.10 -19.91
N GLN A 92 4.01 5.01 -20.07
CA GLN A 92 3.72 3.94 -21.03
C GLN A 92 3.02 2.73 -20.38
N VAL A 93 2.60 2.86 -19.12
CA VAL A 93 2.08 1.76 -18.32
C VAL A 93 0.55 1.77 -18.33
N ARG A 94 -0.07 0.59 -18.31
CA ARG A 94 -1.53 0.47 -18.29
C ARG A 94 -2.08 1.02 -16.97
N VAL A 95 -3.02 1.96 -17.07
CA VAL A 95 -3.75 2.47 -15.90
C VAL A 95 -4.59 1.35 -15.29
N THR A 96 -4.38 1.08 -14.02
CA THR A 96 -5.14 0.09 -13.24
C THR A 96 -5.46 0.68 -11.87
N PHE A 97 -6.54 0.19 -11.27
CA PHE A 97 -6.90 0.61 -9.91
C PHE A 97 -5.78 0.27 -8.91
N LEU A 98 -5.13 -0.88 -9.06
CA LEU A 98 -4.02 -1.29 -8.19
C LEU A 98 -2.81 -0.33 -8.28
N LEU A 99 -2.50 0.18 -9.48
CA LEU A 99 -1.48 1.22 -9.65
C LEU A 99 -1.89 2.51 -8.92
N SER A 100 -3.15 2.94 -9.05
CA SER A 100 -3.64 4.14 -8.37
C SER A 100 -3.58 4.02 -6.84
N LEU A 101 -3.90 2.85 -6.29
CA LEU A 101 -3.76 2.56 -4.87
C LEU A 101 -2.30 2.66 -4.43
N ASN A 102 -1.39 2.02 -5.15
CA ASN A 102 0.04 2.09 -4.85
C ASN A 102 0.53 3.55 -4.85
N VAL A 103 0.29 4.30 -5.92
CA VAL A 103 0.71 5.70 -6.03
C VAL A 103 0.13 6.52 -4.88
N THR A 104 -1.14 6.34 -4.55
CA THR A 104 -1.77 7.04 -3.42
C THR A 104 -1.10 6.69 -2.09
N LEU A 105 -0.85 5.40 -1.87
CA LEU A 105 -0.31 4.91 -0.62
C LEU A 105 1.11 5.45 -0.39
N PHE A 106 1.96 5.45 -1.43
CA PHE A 106 3.29 6.05 -1.38
C PHE A 106 3.26 7.58 -1.29
N LEU A 107 2.31 8.25 -1.95
CA LEU A 107 2.16 9.70 -1.85
C LEU A 107 1.80 10.14 -0.42
N PHE A 108 0.86 9.44 0.22
CA PHE A 108 0.51 9.71 1.62
C PHE A 108 1.60 9.30 2.59
N LEU A 109 2.35 8.22 2.29
CA LEU A 109 3.54 7.86 3.07
C LEU A 109 4.56 9.01 3.05
N PHE A 110 4.82 9.55 1.85
CA PHE A 110 5.71 10.70 1.67
C PHE A 110 5.22 11.90 2.46
N LEU A 111 3.94 12.29 2.33
CA LEU A 111 3.38 13.40 3.09
C LEU A 111 3.50 13.20 4.61
N LYS A 112 3.33 11.97 5.09
CA LYS A 112 3.47 11.62 6.51
C LYS A 112 4.92 11.75 6.99
N MET A 113 5.91 11.29 6.21
CA MET A 113 7.33 11.41 6.56
C MET A 113 7.80 12.87 6.66
N TYR A 114 7.25 13.77 5.83
CA TYR A 114 7.59 15.20 5.86
C TYR A 114 6.75 16.00 6.87
N GLY A 115 5.89 15.35 7.66
CA GLY A 115 5.09 16.01 8.69
C GLY A 115 3.91 16.84 8.18
N PHE A 116 3.54 16.71 6.89
CA PHE A 116 2.36 17.39 6.34
C PHE A 116 1.05 16.74 6.79
N VAL A 117 1.10 15.49 7.25
CA VAL A 117 -0.05 14.75 7.78
C VAL A 117 0.26 14.35 9.23
N PRO A 118 -0.61 14.68 10.20
CA PRO A 118 -0.37 14.33 11.60
C PRO A 118 -0.31 12.81 11.82
N LEU A 119 0.53 12.41 12.79
CA LEU A 119 0.86 11.01 13.13
C LEU A 119 -0.36 10.16 13.52
#